data_AF-A0A822GBH3-F1
#
_entry.id   AF-A0A822GBH3-F1
#
_cell.length_a   1.000
_cell.length_b   1.000
_cell.length_c   1.000
_cell.angle_alpha   90.00
_cell.angle_beta   90.00
_cell.angle_gamma   90.00
#
_symmetry.space_group_name_H-M   'P 1'
#
loop_
_entity.id
_entity.type
_entity.pdbx_description
1 polymer ?
#
loop_
_entity_poly.entity_id
_entity_poly.type
_entity_poly.pdbx_seq_one_letter_code
_entity_poly.pdbx_strand_id
1 'polypeptide(L)' 'MPNLEELRFYFKCSRQCYVYSYPFTLTSYECITNNFPGGLFTYVREVSLYDKHLFEHKHFLQIQKSFSFMEDLTVTNWKP' A
#
# COMPACT_ATOMS: atom_id res chain seq x y z
N MET A 1 -19.92 -23.81 1.30
CA MET A 1 -19.44 -22.69 2.13
C MET A 1 -17.92 -22.79 2.14
N PRO A 2 -17.17 -21.96 1.38
CA PRO A 2 -15.72 -22.02 1.43
C PRO A 2 -15.18 -21.22 2.62
N ASN A 3 -14.11 -21.76 3.22
CA ASN A 3 -13.43 -21.30 4.42
C ASN A 3 -12.83 -19.89 4.29
N LEU A 4 -12.83 -19.17 5.41
CA LEU A 4 -12.52 -17.75 5.56
C LEU A 4 -11.06 -17.47 5.98
N GLU A 5 -10.15 -18.42 5.78
CA GLU A 5 -8.74 -18.29 6.16
C GLU A 5 -7.87 -18.09 4.91
N GLU A 6 -7.08 -17.02 4.94
CA GLU A 6 -6.02 -16.68 3.97
C GLU A 6 -6.42 -16.18 2.58
N LEU A 7 -7.30 -15.17 2.51
CA LEU A 7 -7.18 -14.20 1.42
C LEU A 7 -5.99 -13.27 1.68
N ARG A 8 -4.76 -13.80 1.52
CA ARG A 8 -3.58 -12.94 1.29
C ARG A 8 -3.77 -12.31 -0.08
N PHE A 9 -4.22 -11.06 -0.10
CA PHE A 9 -4.39 -10.30 -1.33
C PHE A 9 -3.01 -9.95 -1.90
N TYR A 10 -2.46 -10.85 -2.72
CA TYR A 10 -1.26 -10.55 -3.52
C TYR A 10 -1.61 -9.53 -4.59
N PHE A 11 -1.32 -8.26 -4.33
CA PHE A 11 -1.43 -7.20 -5.34
C PHE A 11 -0.21 -7.28 -6.27
N LYS A 12 -0.29 -8.18 -7.25
CA LYS A 12 0.73 -8.24 -8.31
C LYS A 12 0.64 -6.96 -9.14
N CYS A 13 1.75 -6.22 -9.18
CA CYS A 13 1.93 -4.88 -9.75
C CYS A 13 1.75 -4.78 -11.29
N SER A 14 0.67 -5.36 -11.84
CA SER A 14 0.41 -5.45 -13.27
C SER A 14 -0.82 -4.65 -13.72
N ARG A 15 -1.79 -4.41 -12.84
CA ARG A 15 -3.01 -3.62 -13.13
C ARG A 15 -3.50 -2.97 -11.84
N GLN A 16 -3.91 -1.71 -11.92
CA GLN A 16 -4.66 -1.02 -10.84
C GLN A 16 -5.96 -1.79 -10.60
N CYS A 17 -5.90 -2.82 -9.77
CA CYS A 17 -7.09 -3.56 -9.35
C CYS A 17 -7.80 -2.70 -8.30
N TYR A 18 -8.91 -2.07 -8.69
CA TYR A 18 -9.83 -1.45 -7.74
C TYR A 18 -10.45 -2.55 -6.88
N VAL A 19 -9.80 -2.89 -5.77
CA VAL A 19 -10.36 -3.84 -4.80
C VAL A 19 -11.36 -3.08 -3.94
N TYR A 20 -12.64 -3.40 -4.12
CA TYR A 20 -13.73 -3.01 -3.22
C TYR A 20 -13.68 -3.82 -1.92
N SER A 21 -12.50 -3.93 -1.29
CA SER A 21 -12.41 -4.47 0.06
C SER A 21 -13.00 -3.45 1.00
N TYR A 22 -13.89 -3.90 1.89
CA TYR A 22 -14.40 -3.10 2.99
C TYR A 22 -13.19 -2.42 3.67
N PRO A 23 -13.06 -1.07 3.61
CA PRO A 23 -11.81 -0.37 3.91
C PRO A 23 -11.35 -0.55 5.37
N PHE A 24 -12.23 -1.09 6.21
CA PHE A 24 -12.02 -1.35 7.63
C PHE A 24 -11.25 -2.66 7.92
N THR A 25 -11.05 -3.55 6.93
CA THR A 25 -10.30 -4.81 7.13
C THR A 25 -8.99 -4.87 6.36
N LEU A 26 -8.63 -3.81 5.64
CA LEU A 26 -7.40 -3.78 4.87
C LEU A 26 -6.20 -3.57 5.79
N THR A 27 -5.38 -4.61 5.96
CA THR A 27 -4.18 -4.59 6.82
C THR A 27 -2.90 -4.32 6.04
N SER A 28 -2.88 -4.49 4.73
CA SER A 28 -1.74 -4.18 3.87
C SER A 28 -2.15 -3.30 2.68
N TYR A 29 -1.27 -2.36 2.30
CA TYR A 29 -1.44 -1.54 1.11
C TYR A 29 -0.18 -1.65 0.26
N GLU A 30 -0.30 -2.37 -0.86
CA GLU A 30 0.82 -2.60 -1.76
C GLU A 30 0.83 -1.64 -2.97
N CYS A 31 2.00 -1.47 -3.56
CA CYS A 31 2.21 -0.78 -4.84
C CYS A 31 1.88 0.72 -4.84
N ILE A 32 2.16 1.43 -3.75
CA ILE A 32 2.00 2.88 -3.73
C ILE A 32 3.09 3.55 -4.58
N THR A 33 2.66 4.45 -5.48
CA THR A 33 3.53 5.19 -6.40
C THR A 33 3.68 6.65 -5.95
N ASN A 34 4.57 7.42 -6.57
CA ASN A 34 4.74 8.85 -6.33
C ASN A 34 3.44 9.66 -6.55
N ASN A 35 2.47 9.12 -7.28
CA ASN A 35 1.16 9.74 -7.53
C ASN A 35 0.12 9.45 -6.43
N PHE A 36 0.54 8.94 -5.27
CA PHE A 36 -0.35 8.71 -4.14
C PHE A 36 -1.08 10.00 -3.72
N PRO A 37 -2.43 10.04 -3.77
CA PRO A 37 -3.19 11.24 -3.46
C PRO A 37 -3.25 11.54 -1.95
N GLY A 38 -2.76 10.63 -1.09
CA GLY A 38 -3.00 10.68 0.34
C GLY A 38 -4.29 9.95 0.73
N GLY A 39 -4.71 10.14 1.98
CA GLY A 39 -5.85 9.48 2.58
C GLY A 39 -5.62 9.19 4.06
N LEU A 40 -6.57 8.51 4.70
CA LEU A 40 -6.42 8.02 6.07
C LEU A 40 -6.76 6.53 6.10
N PHE A 41 -5.76 5.71 6.44
CA PHE A 41 -5.85 4.25 6.46
C PHE A 41 -5.43 3.74 7.83
N THR A 42 -6.37 3.76 8.78
CA THR A 42 -6.10 3.43 10.19
C THR A 42 -5.85 1.94 10.46
N TYR A 43 -6.25 1.08 9.53
CA TYR A 43 -6.16 -0.38 9.69
C TYR A 43 -4.94 -0.99 8.99
N VAL A 44 -4.32 -0.25 8.07
CA VAL A 44 -3.15 -0.70 7.35
C VAL A 44 -1.93 -0.69 8.29
N ARG A 45 -1.19 -1.79 8.28
CA ARG A 45 0.03 -2.05 9.05
C ARG A 45 1.23 -2.22 8.14
N GLU A 46 1.02 -2.81 6.97
CA GLU A 46 2.08 -3.10 6.01
C GLU A 46 1.90 -2.24 4.76
N VAL A 47 2.94 -1.51 4.36
CA VAL A 47 2.91 -0.66 3.16
C VAL A 47 4.07 -1.01 2.25
N SER A 48 3.79 -1.17 0.96
CA SER A 48 4.85 -1.27 -0.06
C SER A 48 4.79 -0.14 -1.08
N LEU A 49 5.93 0.52 -1.27
CA LEU A 49 6.13 1.57 -2.26
C LEU A 49 6.86 0.99 -3.47
N TYR A 50 6.33 1.26 -4.66
CA TYR A 50 6.94 0.85 -5.92
C TYR A 50 6.77 1.95 -6.97
N ASP A 51 7.88 2.44 -7.52
CA ASP A 51 7.85 3.40 -8.62
C ASP A 51 9.09 3.25 -9.53
N LYS A 52 8.95 3.71 -10.77
CA LYS A 52 10.04 3.87 -11.75
C LYS A 52 10.97 5.01 -11.36
N HIS A 53 10.45 6.04 -10.69
CA HIS A 53 11.21 7.19 -10.26
C HIS A 53 11.56 7.12 -8.78
N LEU A 54 12.68 7.73 -8.39
CA LEU A 54 13.07 7.82 -6.99
C LEU A 54 12.01 8.59 -6.19
N PHE A 55 11.64 8.05 -5.04
CA PHE A 55 10.72 8.73 -4.12
C PHE A 55 11.36 9.98 -3.51
N GLU A 56 10.64 11.09 -3.58
CA GLU A 56 11.05 12.33 -2.91
C GLU A 56 10.77 12.26 -1.40
N HIS A 57 11.58 12.95 -0.58
CA HIS A 57 11.39 12.98 0.87
C HIS A 57 9.98 13.41 1.30
N LYS A 58 9.39 14.38 0.59
CA LYS A 58 8.03 14.87 0.84
C LYS A 58 6.96 13.77 0.73
N HIS A 59 7.21 12.76 -0.11
CA HIS A 59 6.31 11.65 -0.32
C HIS A 59 6.21 10.78 0.94
N PHE A 60 7.34 10.49 1.58
CA PHE A 60 7.36 9.71 2.83
C PHE A 60 6.60 10.40 3.97
N LEU A 61 6.63 11.74 4.03
CA LEU A 61 5.82 12.49 5.00
C LEU A 61 4.32 12.33 4.76
N GLN A 62 3.91 12.26 3.49
CA GLN A 62 2.52 12.02 3.11
C GLN A 62 2.10 10.58 3.44
N ILE A 63 2.96 9.60 3.17
CA ILE A 63 2.76 8.20 3.57
C ILE A 63 2.59 8.11 5.10
N GLN A 64 3.51 8.68 5.88
CA GLN A 64 3.43 8.66 7.34
C GLN A 64 2.11 9.24 7.86
N LYS A 65 1.63 10.35 7.28
CA LYS A 65 0.34 10.95 7.66
C LYS A 65 -0.84 10.05 7.30
N SER A 66 -0.76 9.35 6.17
CA SER A 66 -1.85 8.49 5.69
C SER A 66 -1.96 7.15 6.40
N PHE A 67 -0.85 6.63 6.92
CA PHE A 67 -0.77 5.32 7.56
C PHE A 67 -0.25 5.45 9.00
N SER A 68 -1.07 6.04 9.88
CA SER A 68 -0.66 6.41 11.24
C SER A 68 -0.24 5.24 12.13
N PHE A 69 -0.58 4.02 11.75
CA PHE A 69 -0.29 2.79 12.49
C PHE A 69 0.54 1.81 11.66
N MET A 70 1.25 2.30 10.64
CA MET A 70 2.16 1.48 9.84
C MET A 70 3.27 0.90 10.73
N GLU A 71 3.44 -0.41 10.66
CA GLU A 71 4.48 -1.17 11.36
C GLU A 71 5.63 -1.47 10.40
N ASP A 72 5.31 -1.80 9.14
CA ASP A 72 6.28 -2.19 8.12
C ASP A 72 6.16 -1.35 6.85
N LEU A 73 7.31 -0.85 6.38
CA LEU A 73 7.44 -0.11 5.12
C LEU A 73 8.48 -0.78 4.22
N THR A 74 8.04 -1.32 3.09
CA THR A 74 8.91 -1.85 2.04
C THR A 74 9.03 -0.83 0.90
N VAL A 75 10.25 -0.47 0.52
CA VAL A 75 10.50 0.46 -0.59
C VAL A 75 11.28 -0.23 -1.68
N THR A 76 10.69 -0.35 -2.87
CA THR A 76 11.34 -0.94 -4.03
C THR A 76 11.43 0.10 -5.14
N ASN A 77 12.66 0.48 -5.49
CA ASN A 77 12.90 1.29 -6.69
C ASN A 77 13.09 0.37 -7.89
N TRP A 78 12.40 0.64 -8.98
CA TRP A 78 12.71 -0.05 -10.23
C TRP A 78 14.08 0.44 -10.74
N LYS A 79 15.08 -0.45 -10.74
CA LYS A 79 16.30 -0.24 -11.52
C LYS A 79 16.07 -0.87 -12.90
N PRO A 80 16.26 -0.12 -14.00
CA PRO A 80 16.31 -0.72 -15.32
C PRO A 80 17.44 -1.75 -15.44
#